data_AF-A0A554MCD9-F1
#
_entry.id   AF-A0A554MCD9-F1
#
_cell.length_a   1.000
_cell.length_b   1.000
_cell.length_c   1.000
_cell.angle_alpha   90.00
_cell.angle_beta   90.00
_cell.angle_gamma   90.00
#
_symmetry.space_group_name_H-M   'P 1'
#
loop_
_entity.id
_entity.type
_entity.pdbx_description
1 polymer ?
#
loop_
_entity_poly.entity_id
_entity_poly.type
_entity_poly.pdbx_seq_one_letter_code
_entity_poly.pdbx_strand_id
1 'polypeptide(L)'
;MIEDKVIGPFTIKQFLYLAAGGGLVLLAYAFLQTFLFFPTAVLVGALAASLAFLKVNEQPFPLLLKNAILYLWHPRLYLWRKEEPKQMSKRGAIKKQETPVKAIPKLSASKLVDLAWSLDIEKKLRE
;
A
#
# COMPACT_ATOMS: atom_id res chain seq x y z
N MET A 1 6.97 0.79 3.52
CA MET A 1 7.55 0.81 4.88
C MET A 1 7.84 -0.64 5.22
N ILE A 2 9.11 -0.97 5.44
CA ILE A 2 9.50 -2.28 5.95
C ILE A 2 8.93 -2.34 7.36
N GLU A 3 8.21 -3.41 7.68
CA GLU A 3 7.63 -3.53 9.01
C GLU A 3 8.71 -3.95 9.99
N ASP A 4 8.88 -3.19 11.07
CA ASP A 4 9.93 -3.47 12.03
C ASP A 4 9.71 -4.85 12.63
N LYS A 5 10.78 -5.65 12.58
CA LYS A 5 10.86 -6.91 13.32
C LYS A 5 11.09 -6.58 14.79
N VAL A 6 9.98 -6.36 15.51
CA VAL A 6 10.01 -5.96 16.92
C VAL A 6 10.19 -7.15 17.86
N ILE A 7 9.80 -8.38 17.45
CA ILE A 7 9.90 -9.59 18.28
C ILE A 7 10.81 -10.62 17.59
N GLY A 8 12.13 -10.45 17.77
CA GLY A 8 13.14 -11.36 17.21
C GLY A 8 13.07 -11.44 15.68
N PRO A 9 13.01 -12.66 15.08
CA PRO A 9 12.87 -12.79 13.62
C PRO A 9 11.47 -12.43 13.11
N PHE A 10 10.49 -12.24 14.00
CA PHE A 10 9.08 -12.03 13.66
C PHE A 10 8.68 -10.56 13.67
N THR A 11 7.83 -10.23 12.71
CA THR A 11 7.07 -8.98 12.66
C THR A 11 5.88 -9.07 13.62
N ILE A 12 5.41 -7.93 14.16
CA ILE A 12 4.21 -7.90 15.05
C ILE A 12 3.01 -8.63 14.41
N LYS A 13 2.77 -8.41 13.12
CA LYS A 13 1.70 -9.09 12.37
C LYS A 13 1.87 -10.60 12.33
N GLN A 14 3.10 -11.08 12.10
CA GLN A 14 3.40 -12.51 12.05
C GLN A 14 3.20 -13.18 13.42
N PHE A 15 3.64 -12.51 14.48
CA PHE A 15 3.38 -12.94 15.85
C PHE A 15 1.88 -13.02 16.12
N LEU A 16 1.10 -12.01 15.71
CA LEU A 16 -0.34 -12.00 15.90
C LEU A 16 -1.04 -13.14 15.14
N TYR A 17 -0.61 -13.47 13.91
CA TYR A 17 -1.14 -14.62 13.17
C TYR A 17 -0.84 -15.95 13.86
N LEU A 18 0.38 -16.14 14.37
CA LEU A 18 0.75 -17.34 15.12
C LEU A 18 0.03 -17.43 16.46
N ALA A 19 -0.11 -16.32 17.19
CA ALA A 19 -0.84 -16.25 18.43
C ALA A 19 -2.34 -16.56 18.22
N ALA A 20 -2.96 -15.98 17.19
CA ALA A 20 -4.33 -16.26 16.83
C ALA A 20 -4.54 -17.71 16.38
N GLY A 21 -3.63 -18.26 15.56
CA GLY A 21 -3.66 -19.65 15.11
C GLY A 21 -3.47 -20.63 16.27
N GLY A 22 -2.47 -20.41 17.13
CA GLY A 22 -2.25 -21.20 18.33
C GLY A 22 -3.43 -21.13 19.30
N GLY A 23 -4.01 -19.94 19.49
CA GLY A 23 -5.24 -19.76 20.25
C GLY A 23 -6.41 -20.56 19.68
N LEU A 24 -6.60 -20.55 18.36
CA LEU A 24 -7.63 -21.36 17.68
C LEU A 24 -7.40 -22.86 17.85
N VAL A 25 -6.14 -23.33 17.78
CA VAL A 25 -5.80 -24.74 18.03
C VAL A 25 -6.08 -25.13 19.49
N LEU A 26 -5.77 -24.26 20.46
CA LEU A 26 -6.09 -24.49 21.87
C LEU A 26 -7.61 -24.52 22.12
N LEU A 27 -8.37 -23.65 21.46
CA LEU A 27 -9.84 -23.70 21.50
C LEU A 27 -10.34 -25.00 20.87
N ALA A 28 -9.82 -25.40 19.72
CA ALA A 28 -10.17 -26.67 19.09
C ALA A 28 -9.86 -27.85 20.01
N TYR A 29 -8.76 -27.82 20.76
CA TYR A 29 -8.43 -28.85 21.75
C TYR A 29 -9.47 -28.93 22.87
N ALA A 30 -9.98 -27.78 23.33
CA ALA A 30 -10.96 -27.73 24.41
C ALA A 30 -12.37 -28.17 23.96
N PHE A 31 -12.75 -27.94 22.71
CA PHE A 31 -14.12 -28.15 22.22
C PHE A 31 -14.30 -29.38 21.30
N LEU A 32 -13.27 -29.84 20.58
CA LEU A 32 -13.37 -30.97 19.64
C LEU A 32 -12.90 -32.27 20.27
N GLN A 33 -13.57 -33.37 19.89
CA GLN A 33 -13.13 -34.72 20.21
C GLN A 33 -11.84 -35.07 19.47
N THR A 34 -10.97 -35.88 20.07
CA THR A 34 -9.62 -36.20 19.59
C THR A 34 -9.54 -36.58 18.11
N PHE A 35 -10.54 -37.30 17.60
CA PHE A 35 -10.59 -37.72 16.18
C PHE A 35 -10.72 -36.54 15.20
N LEU A 36 -11.53 -35.52 15.53
CA LEU A 36 -11.67 -34.30 14.72
C LEU A 36 -10.57 -33.28 15.03
N PHE A 37 -10.02 -33.30 16.25
CA PHE A 37 -9.01 -32.35 16.69
C PHE A 37 -7.76 -32.37 15.80
N PHE A 38 -7.15 -33.54 15.57
CA PHE A 38 -5.90 -33.63 14.79
C PHE A 38 -6.00 -33.03 13.38
N PRO A 39 -6.96 -33.42 12.51
CA PRO A 39 -7.04 -32.84 11.18
C PRO A 39 -7.35 -31.33 11.22
N THR A 40 -8.20 -30.87 12.16
CA THR A 40 -8.48 -29.44 12.32
C THR A 40 -7.25 -28.66 12.80
N ALA A 41 -6.52 -29.19 13.77
CA ALA A 41 -5.30 -28.56 14.30
C ALA A 41 -4.21 -28.46 13.23
N VAL A 42 -4.02 -29.50 12.42
CA VAL A 42 -3.09 -29.48 11.28
C VAL A 42 -3.51 -28.43 10.26
N LEU A 43 -4.79 -28.38 9.89
CA LEU A 43 -5.29 -27.43 8.91
C LEU A 43 -5.13 -25.98 9.39
N VAL A 44 -5.54 -25.69 10.62
CA VAL A 44 -5.43 -24.35 11.22
C VAL A 44 -3.97 -23.96 11.42
N GLY A 45 -3.14 -24.89 11.91
CA GLY A 45 -1.70 -24.67 12.11
C GLY A 45 -0.99 -24.37 10.79
N ALA A 46 -1.29 -25.13 9.73
CA ALA A 46 -0.73 -24.91 8.40
C ALA A 46 -1.16 -23.55 7.81
N LEU A 47 -2.42 -23.14 8.01
CA LEU A 47 -2.91 -21.84 7.60
C LEU A 47 -2.22 -20.69 8.35
N ALA A 48 -2.10 -20.80 9.68
CA ALA A 48 -1.44 -19.79 10.50
C ALA A 48 0.06 -19.65 10.15
N ALA A 49 0.75 -20.78 9.95
CA ALA A 49 2.14 -20.79 9.50
C ALA A 49 2.27 -20.17 8.10
N SER A 50 1.36 -20.49 7.18
CA SER A 50 1.37 -19.89 5.83
C SER A 50 1.17 -18.38 5.89
N LEU A 51 0.26 -17.88 6.74
CA LEU A 51 0.07 -16.45 6.97
C LEU A 51 1.28 -15.74 7.56
N ALA A 52 2.03 -16.42 8.43
CA ALA A 52 3.20 -15.86 9.07
C ALA A 52 4.45 -15.88 8.16
N PHE A 53 4.69 -16.98 7.44
CA PHE A 53 5.98 -17.24 6.78
C PHE A 53 5.94 -17.21 5.26
N LEU A 54 4.79 -17.50 4.66
CA LEU A 54 4.72 -17.68 3.22
C LEU A 54 4.77 -16.32 2.52
N LYS A 55 5.62 -16.24 1.50
CA LYS A 55 5.70 -15.12 0.57
C LYS A 55 5.58 -15.70 -0.82
N VAL A 56 4.70 -15.15 -1.65
CA VAL A 56 4.56 -15.54 -3.06
C VAL A 56 4.90 -14.32 -3.90
N ASN A 57 5.80 -14.48 -4.87
CA ASN A 57 6.20 -13.41 -5.79
C ASN A 57 6.58 -12.09 -5.09
N GLU A 58 7.45 -12.15 -4.08
CA GLU A 58 7.87 -10.99 -3.26
C GLU A 58 6.75 -10.30 -2.46
N GLN A 59 5.52 -10.81 -2.50
CA GLN A 59 4.38 -10.27 -1.77
C GLN A 59 4.09 -11.08 -0.50
N PRO A 60 3.79 -10.41 0.61
CA PRO A 60 3.38 -11.10 1.84
C PRO A 60 2.05 -11.82 1.61
N PHE A 61 1.97 -13.09 1.98
CA PHE A 61 0.78 -13.93 1.80
C PHE A 61 -0.53 -13.32 2.33
N PRO A 62 -0.57 -12.57 3.46
CA PRO A 62 -1.79 -11.89 3.89
C PRO A 62 -2.38 -10.91 2.85
N LEU A 63 -1.53 -10.22 2.09
CA LEU A 63 -1.97 -9.31 1.03
C LEU A 63 -2.57 -10.08 -0.14
N LEU A 64 -1.92 -11.16 -0.52
CA LEU A 64 -2.39 -12.05 -1.58
C LEU A 64 -3.72 -12.70 -1.21
N LEU A 65 -3.84 -13.20 0.02
CA LEU A 65 -5.08 -13.79 0.51
C LEU A 65 -6.21 -12.76 0.54
N LYS A 66 -5.94 -11.54 1.01
CA LYS A 66 -6.91 -10.43 0.95
C LYS A 66 -7.37 -10.18 -0.49
N ASN A 67 -6.44 -10.11 -1.44
CA ASN A 67 -6.76 -9.88 -2.84
C ASN A 67 -7.52 -11.07 -3.46
N ALA A 68 -7.20 -12.31 -3.08
CA ALA A 68 -7.90 -13.50 -3.53
C ALA A 68 -9.35 -13.52 -3.02
N ILE A 69 -9.56 -13.20 -1.74
CA ILE A 69 -10.91 -13.10 -1.15
C ILE A 69 -11.70 -11.97 -1.82
N LEU A 70 -11.09 -10.80 -1.99
CA LEU A 70 -11.70 -9.69 -2.71
C LEU A 70 -12.08 -10.10 -4.13
N TYR A 71 -11.19 -10.78 -4.86
CA TYR A 71 -11.45 -11.24 -6.21
C TYR A 71 -12.60 -12.25 -6.29
N LEU A 72 -12.73 -13.15 -5.31
CA LEU A 72 -13.82 -14.12 -5.25
C LEU A 72 -15.15 -13.46 -4.92
N TRP A 73 -15.16 -12.47 -4.04
CA TRP A 73 -16.38 -11.80 -3.59
C TRP A 73 -16.85 -10.70 -4.55
N HIS A 74 -15.92 -10.05 -5.26
CA HIS A 74 -16.28 -8.92 -6.09
C HIS A 74 -17.06 -9.39 -7.33
N PRO A 75 -18.31 -8.92 -7.55
CA PRO A 75 -19.04 -9.23 -8.77
C PRO A 75 -18.24 -8.77 -9.99
N ARG A 76 -18.06 -9.67 -10.96
CA ARG A 76 -17.43 -9.37 -12.25
C ARG A 76 -18.38 -8.52 -13.09
N LEU A 77 -18.44 -7.23 -12.79
CA LEU A 77 -19.10 -6.25 -13.62
C LEU A 77 -18.29 -6.10 -14.90
N TYR A 78 -18.68 -6.86 -15.93
CA TYR A 78 -18.16 -6.73 -17.27
C TYR A 78 -18.72 -5.44 -17.88
N LEU A 79 -18.20 -4.30 -17.44
CA LEU A 79 -18.53 -3.02 -18.03
C LEU A 79 -17.72 -2.89 -19.32
N TRP A 80 -18.36 -3.20 -20.45
CA TRP A 80 -17.86 -2.79 -21.76
C TRP A 80 -17.88 -1.26 -21.82
N ARG A 81 -16.75 -0.64 -21.49
CA ARG A 81 -16.57 0.80 -21.56
C ARG A 81 -15.95 1.11 -22.93
N LYS A 82 -16.76 1.63 -23.86
CA LYS A 82 -16.21 2.38 -24.99
C LYS A 82 -15.32 3.46 -24.39
N GLU A 83 -14.03 3.42 -24.73
CA GLU A 83 -13.07 4.40 -24.24
C GLU A 83 -13.41 5.77 -24.83
N GLU A 84 -14.22 6.54 -24.12
CA GLU A 84 -14.12 7.98 -24.25
C GLU A 84 -12.83 8.41 -23.54
N PRO A 85 -12.02 9.29 -24.16
CA PRO A 85 -10.69 9.62 -23.69
C PRO A 85 -10.77 10.10 -22.24
N LYS A 86 -10.21 9.26 -21.36
CA LYS A 86 -10.20 9.45 -19.92
C LYS A 86 -9.43 10.73 -19.60
N GLN A 87 -10.14 11.83 -19.35
CA GLN A 87 -9.56 12.93 -18.60
C GLN A 87 -9.08 12.35 -17.27
N MET A 88 -7.77 12.44 -17.04
CA MET A 88 -7.11 11.95 -15.84
C MET A 88 -7.65 12.69 -14.63
N SER A 89 -8.70 12.15 -14.01
CA SER A 89 -9.05 12.49 -12.64
C SER A 89 -7.92 12.00 -11.74
N LYS A 90 -7.03 12.92 -11.39
CA LYS A 90 -6.02 12.77 -10.34
C LYS A 90 -6.76 12.55 -9.01
N ARG A 91 -7.19 11.31 -8.74
CA ARG A 91 -7.70 10.92 -7.44
C ARG A 91 -6.89 9.72 -6.95
N GLY A 92 -5.85 10.09 -6.22
CA GLY A 92 -4.81 9.22 -5.69
C GLY A 92 -3.69 10.11 -5.17
N ALA A 93 -4.05 11.04 -4.28
CA ALA A 93 -3.09 11.86 -3.55
C ALA A 93 -2.19 10.90 -2.75
N ILE A 94 -1.02 10.62 -3.31
CA ILE A 94 0.15 10.22 -2.56
C ILE A 94 0.29 11.25 -1.44
N LYS A 95 0.17 10.81 -0.19
CA LYS A 95 0.45 11.60 1.00
C LYS A 95 1.95 11.93 0.97
N LYS A 96 2.29 13.01 0.26
CA LYS A 96 3.65 13.54 0.14
C LYS A 96 4.00 14.08 1.51
N GLN A 97 4.88 13.36 2.20
CA GLN A 97 5.63 13.86 3.34
C GLN A 97 6.19 15.24 2.96
N GLU A 98 5.88 16.23 3.79
CA GLU A 98 6.43 17.57 3.73
C GLU A 98 7.92 17.48 4.05
N THR A 99 8.75 17.32 3.02
CA THR A 99 10.13 17.79 3.06
C THR A 99 10.13 19.27 2.70
N PRO A 100 10.84 20.13 3.44
CA PRO A 100 10.85 21.56 3.18
C PRO A 100 11.62 21.78 1.88
N VAL A 101 10.90 21.89 0.77
CA VAL A 101 11.50 22.34 -0.48
C VAL A 101 11.84 23.81 -0.28
N LYS A 102 13.11 24.03 0.06
CA LYS A 102 13.86 25.27 0.03
C LYS A 102 13.25 26.22 -1.00
N ALA A 103 12.81 27.37 -0.50
CA ALA A 103 12.11 28.42 -1.22
C ALA A 103 12.71 28.65 -2.62
N ILE A 104 11.99 28.19 -3.64
CA ILE A 104 12.13 28.76 -4.98
C ILE A 104 11.33 30.06 -4.92
N PRO A 105 11.98 31.24 -4.96
CA PRO A 105 11.23 32.49 -4.99
C PRO A 105 10.38 32.46 -6.25
N LYS A 106 9.06 32.47 -6.10
CA LYS A 106 8.15 32.70 -7.22
C LYS A 106 8.49 34.09 -7.75
N LEU A 107 9.22 34.16 -8.87
CA LEU A 107 9.42 35.40 -9.59
C LEU A 107 8.02 35.91 -9.95
N SER A 108 7.58 36.98 -9.29
CA SER A 108 6.27 37.56 -9.58
C SER A 108 6.29 38.10 -11.00
N ALA A 109 5.15 38.00 -11.70
CA ALA A 109 5.03 38.47 -13.08
C ALA A 109 5.54 39.92 -13.26
N SER A 110 5.43 40.75 -12.22
CA SER A 110 6.00 42.09 -12.18
C SER A 110 7.52 42.13 -12.43
N LYS A 111 8.31 41.22 -11.87
CA LYS A 111 9.78 41.21 -12.07
C LYS A 111 10.19 40.78 -13.48
N LEU A 112 9.38 39.96 -14.15
CA LEU A 112 9.62 39.59 -15.55
C LEU A 112 9.34 40.77 -16.49
N VAL A 113 8.31 41.57 -16.19
CA VAL A 113 7.97 42.77 -16.95
C VAL A 113 9.03 43.86 -16.79
N ASP A 114 9.53 44.08 -15.57
CA ASP A 114 10.62 45.05 -15.32
C ASP A 114 11.89 44.69 -16.11
N LEU A 115 12.23 43.39 -16.19
CA LEU A 115 13.40 42.92 -16.92
C LEU A 115 13.26 43.06 -18.44
N ALA A 116 12.05 42.83 -18.96
CA ALA A 116 11.76 43.04 -20.38
C ALA A 116 11.85 44.52 -20.74
N TRP A 117 11.39 45.41 -19.86
CA TRP A 117 11.42 46.84 -20.08
C TRP A 117 12.84 47.42 -20.04
N SER A 118 13.69 46.95 -19.12
CA SER A 118 15.10 47.39 -19.07
C SER A 118 15.89 47.02 -20.32
N LEU A 119 15.60 45.87 -20.93
CA LEU A 119 16.25 45.41 -22.16
C LEU A 119 15.88 46.26 -23.38
N ASP A 120 14.61 46.68 -23.47
CA ASP A 120 14.12 47.51 -24.59
C ASP A 120 14.72 48.92 -24.55
N ILE A 121 14.90 49.48 -23.35
CA ILE A 121 15.51 50.80 -23.16
C ILE A 121 16.99 50.81 -23.54
N GLU A 122 17.75 49.77 -23.16
CA GLU A 122 19.16 49.70 -23.52
C GLU A 122 19.35 49.61 -25.04
N LYS A 123 18.43 48.92 -25.73
CA LYS A 123 18.44 48.84 -27.19
C LYS A 123 18.15 50.20 -27.83
N LYS A 124 17.25 50.99 -27.26
CA LYS A 124 16.87 52.32 -27.77
C LYS A 124 17.93 53.41 -27.52
N LEU A 125 18.80 53.23 -26.52
CA LEU A 125 19.92 54.12 -26.24
C LEU A 125 21.16 53.83 -27.10
N ARG A 126 21.17 52.71 -27.82
CA ARG A 126 22.29 52.25 -28.65
C ARG A 126 22.06 52.46 -30.15
N GLU A 127 20.93 53.06 -30.53
CA GLU A 127 20.64 53.66 -31.86
C GLU A 127 20.72 55.18 -31.77
#